data_AF-A0A6J5CBL3-F1
#
_entry.id   AF-A0A6J5CBL3-F1
#
_cell.length_a   1.000
_cell.length_b   1.000
_cell.length_c   1.000
_cell.angle_alpha   90.00
_cell.angle_beta   90.00
_cell.angle_gamma   90.00
#
_symmetry.space_group_name_H-M   'P 1'
#
loop_
_entity.id
_entity.type
_entity.pdbx_description
1 polymer ?
#
loop_
_entity_poly.entity_id
_entity_poly.type
_entity_poly.pdbx_seq_one_letter_code
_entity_poly.pdbx_strand_id
1 'polypeptide(L)'
;MTNSVGNGYRSRLRARLTPASMTLAAVLLMGCAHSPPIQYFTLNSVAPATAVTGKVRPLQLTVVHIPPELDRQEVIVGVSGARLIVDNNSRWGAPLADMMRRSLAQDLLQRLPSGAFVLPDAPAPGGTRSLVVTVLQANTDADKVMTVQASWTMTEGPNAAQRATQFATLTSTVGTADTATQVAALSRLLGRLADLIAASAVDQ
;
A
#
# COMPACT_ATOMS: atom_id res chain seq x y z
N MET A 1 47.80 88.15 -10.37
CA MET A 1 46.80 87.83 -9.34
C MET A 1 45.44 87.75 -10.02
N THR A 2 44.97 86.55 -10.35
CA THR A 2 43.58 86.27 -10.73
C THR A 2 43.20 84.93 -10.10
N ASN A 3 42.17 84.96 -9.25
CA ASN A 3 41.60 83.80 -8.57
C ASN A 3 40.86 82.91 -9.58
N SER A 4 40.92 81.58 -9.38
CA SER A 4 39.90 80.67 -9.87
C SER A 4 39.59 79.62 -8.81
N VAL A 5 38.38 79.71 -8.26
CA VAL A 5 37.77 78.78 -7.31
C VAL A 5 37.05 77.71 -8.14
N GLY A 6 37.41 76.44 -7.96
CA GLY A 6 36.74 75.29 -8.57
C GLY A 6 36.14 74.37 -7.51
N ASN A 7 34.82 74.31 -7.49
CA ASN A 7 33.95 73.64 -6.52
C ASN A 7 33.48 72.26 -7.05
N GLY A 8 33.19 71.31 -6.15
CA GLY A 8 32.42 70.06 -6.39
C GLY A 8 33.18 68.98 -7.18
N TYR A 9 33.01 67.67 -6.98
CA TYR A 9 31.75 66.93 -6.90
C TYR A 9 31.93 65.61 -6.13
N ARG A 10 31.09 65.35 -5.12
CA ARG A 10 30.89 64.01 -4.56
C ARG A 10 29.80 63.30 -5.38
N SER A 11 30.18 62.34 -6.22
CA SER A 11 29.23 61.48 -6.94
C SER A 11 28.73 60.35 -6.02
N ARG A 12 27.47 60.42 -5.60
CA ARG A 12 26.77 59.24 -5.07
C ARG A 12 26.19 58.48 -6.26
N LEU A 13 26.80 57.36 -6.63
CA LEU A 13 26.20 56.43 -7.60
C LEU A 13 24.93 55.82 -6.98
N ARG A 14 23.77 56.27 -7.43
CA ARG A 14 22.50 55.58 -7.23
C ARG A 14 22.37 54.57 -8.38
N ALA A 15 22.60 53.30 -8.09
CA ALA A 15 22.30 52.22 -9.02
C ALA A 15 20.79 52.26 -9.33
N ARG A 16 20.43 52.62 -10.57
CA ARG A 16 19.05 52.58 -11.04
C ARG A 16 18.75 51.15 -11.46
N LEU A 17 18.03 50.41 -10.61
CA LEU A 17 17.41 49.15 -10.98
C LEU A 17 16.41 49.43 -12.12
N THR A 18 16.67 48.86 -13.29
CA THR A 18 15.81 49.00 -14.48
C THR A 18 14.55 48.15 -14.30
N PRO A 19 13.36 48.65 -14.70
CA PRO A 19 12.09 47.94 -14.52
C PRO A 19 12.06 46.58 -15.24
N ALA A 20 12.83 46.40 -16.32
CA ALA A 20 12.96 45.14 -17.05
C ALA A 20 13.58 44.00 -16.21
N SER A 21 14.50 44.32 -15.28
CA SER A 21 15.11 43.32 -14.40
C SER A 21 14.16 42.83 -13.31
N MET A 22 13.18 43.63 -12.92
CA MET A 22 12.18 43.29 -11.91
C MET A 22 11.08 42.38 -12.49
N THR A 23 10.71 42.55 -13.76
CA THR A 23 9.72 41.70 -14.44
C THR A 23 10.25 40.29 -14.73
N LEU A 24 11.53 40.16 -15.10
CA LEU A 24 12.14 38.85 -15.36
C LEU A 24 12.26 38.00 -14.08
N ALA A 25 12.57 38.64 -12.94
CA ALA A 25 12.57 37.97 -11.64
C ALA A 25 11.17 37.47 -11.25
N ALA A 26 10.11 38.23 -11.55
CA ALA A 26 8.73 37.85 -11.24
C ALA A 26 8.22 36.65 -12.06
N VAL A 27 8.64 36.52 -13.32
CA VAL A 27 8.28 35.37 -14.19
C VAL A 27 9.00 34.09 -13.75
N LEU A 28 10.26 34.19 -13.31
CA LEU A 28 11.01 33.05 -12.80
C LEU A 28 10.45 32.48 -11.48
N LEU A 29 9.72 33.29 -10.70
CA LEU A 29 9.08 32.88 -9.44
C LEU A 29 7.74 32.12 -9.64
N MET A 30 7.10 32.22 -10.81
CA MET A 30 5.83 31.53 -11.08
C MET A 30 5.99 30.05 -11.47
N GLY A 31 7.22 29.58 -11.73
CA GLY A 31 7.49 28.21 -12.17
C GLY A 31 7.59 27.14 -11.07
N CYS A 32 7.62 27.53 -9.79
CA CYS A 32 7.94 26.62 -8.68
C CYS A 32 6.74 26.09 -7.88
N ALA A 33 5.49 26.39 -8.26
CA ALA A 33 4.35 26.20 -7.36
C ALA A 33 3.42 25.01 -7.66
N HIS A 34 3.75 24.13 -8.61
CA HIS A 34 2.84 23.04 -9.00
C HIS A 34 3.43 21.64 -8.71
N SER A 35 3.46 21.25 -7.44
CA SER A 35 3.64 19.85 -7.06
C SER A 35 2.30 19.10 -7.12
N PRO A 36 2.21 17.91 -7.72
CA PRO A 36 0.96 17.15 -7.74
C PRO A 36 0.51 16.81 -6.30
N PRO A 37 -0.81 16.77 -6.02
CA PRO A 37 -1.30 16.47 -4.68
C PRO A 37 -0.92 15.05 -4.24
N ILE A 38 -0.76 14.85 -2.93
CA ILE A 38 -0.59 13.51 -2.35
C ILE A 38 -1.94 12.79 -2.37
N GLN A 39 -1.94 11.56 -2.87
CA GLN A 39 -3.09 10.65 -2.90
C GLN A 39 -2.93 9.57 -1.83
N TYR A 40 -4.02 9.24 -1.16
CA TYR A 40 -4.06 8.19 -0.15
C TYR A 40 -4.85 6.99 -0.67
N PHE A 41 -4.30 5.80 -0.48
CA PHE A 41 -4.86 4.55 -0.95
C PHE A 41 -5.23 3.63 0.21
N THR A 42 -6.35 2.93 0.04
CA THR A 42 -6.79 1.84 0.92
C THR A 42 -6.98 0.56 0.12
N LEU A 43 -6.88 -0.58 0.80
CA LEU A 43 -7.30 -1.87 0.27
C LEU A 43 -8.80 -2.04 0.52
N ASN A 44 -9.48 -2.68 -0.43
CA ASN A 44 -10.91 -2.95 -0.35
C ASN A 44 -11.14 -4.46 -0.32
N SER A 45 -12.13 -4.89 0.46
CA SER A 45 -12.64 -6.25 0.36
C SER A 45 -13.26 -6.48 -1.01
N VAL A 46 -13.05 -7.67 -1.57
CA VAL A 46 -13.60 -8.11 -2.85
C VAL A 46 -14.59 -9.24 -2.59
N ALA A 47 -15.83 -9.03 -3.04
CA ALA A 47 -16.88 -10.04 -2.89
C ALA A 47 -16.46 -11.41 -3.48
N PRO A 48 -16.87 -12.52 -2.84
CA PRO A 48 -16.54 -13.85 -3.34
C PRO A 48 -17.20 -14.17 -4.67
N ALA A 49 -16.52 -14.95 -5.51
CA ALA A 49 -17.14 -15.55 -6.67
C ALA A 49 -18.15 -16.64 -6.26
N THR A 50 -17.87 -17.37 -5.16
CA THR A 50 -18.77 -18.37 -4.58
C THR A 50 -18.48 -18.48 -3.09
N ALA A 51 -19.52 -18.43 -2.26
CA ALA A 51 -19.38 -18.68 -0.83
C ALA A 51 -19.18 -20.18 -0.56
N VAL A 52 -18.43 -20.50 0.48
CA VAL A 52 -18.15 -21.89 0.84
C VAL A 52 -19.39 -22.56 1.44
N THR A 53 -19.79 -23.68 0.85
CA THR A 53 -20.91 -24.52 1.33
C THR A 53 -20.34 -25.75 2.05
N GLY A 54 -20.04 -25.63 3.34
CA GLY A 54 -19.47 -26.71 4.14
C GLY A 54 -19.47 -26.36 5.62
N LYS A 55 -19.29 -27.37 6.48
CA LYS A 55 -19.05 -27.11 7.91
C LYS A 55 -17.64 -26.55 8.06
N VAL A 56 -17.54 -25.45 8.80
CA VAL A 56 -16.29 -24.77 9.09
C VAL A 56 -16.26 -24.52 10.59
N ARG A 57 -15.33 -25.17 11.29
CA ARG A 57 -15.00 -24.80 12.67
C ARG A 57 -14.60 -23.33 12.78
N PRO A 58 -14.95 -22.63 13.88
CA PRO A 58 -14.64 -21.21 14.04
C PRO A 58 -13.17 -20.91 13.71
N LEU A 59 -12.95 -19.87 12.92
CA LEU A 59 -11.64 -19.47 12.40
C LEU A 59 -11.41 -18.00 12.72
N GLN A 60 -10.25 -17.68 13.29
CA GLN A 60 -9.87 -16.30 13.59
C GLN A 60 -8.56 -15.92 12.90
N LEU A 61 -8.60 -14.84 12.11
CA LEU A 61 -7.39 -14.24 11.56
C LEU A 61 -6.59 -13.54 12.68
N THR A 62 -5.50 -14.18 13.08
CA THR A 62 -4.69 -13.71 14.20
C THR A 62 -3.69 -12.66 13.73
N VAL A 63 -2.91 -12.97 12.70
CA VAL A 63 -1.84 -12.09 12.20
C VAL A 63 -1.68 -12.20 10.69
N VAL A 64 -1.28 -11.08 10.07
CA VAL A 64 -0.78 -11.02 8.70
C VAL A 64 0.64 -10.47 8.76
N HIS A 65 1.63 -11.29 8.43
CA HIS A 65 3.01 -10.86 8.27
C HIS A 65 3.25 -10.42 6.84
N ILE A 66 4.00 -9.33 6.67
CA ILE A 66 4.44 -8.86 5.35
C ILE A 66 5.94 -8.50 5.42
N PRO A 67 6.65 -8.47 4.27
CA PRO A 67 8.02 -8.00 4.22
C PRO A 67 8.11 -6.54 4.69
N PRO A 68 9.09 -6.18 5.54
CA PRO A 68 9.18 -4.85 6.13
C PRO A 68 9.36 -3.73 5.09
N GLU A 69 9.94 -4.03 3.93
CA GLU A 69 10.05 -3.10 2.82
C GLU A 69 8.69 -2.68 2.23
N LEU A 70 7.66 -3.53 2.38
CA LEU A 70 6.30 -3.23 1.95
C LEU A 70 5.50 -2.46 3.01
N ASP A 71 5.85 -2.62 4.29
CA ASP A 71 5.15 -1.97 5.42
C ASP A 71 5.65 -0.55 5.68
N ARG A 72 5.60 0.27 4.64
CA ARG A 72 5.97 1.68 4.66
C ARG A 72 4.78 2.55 4.26
N GLN A 73 4.89 3.86 4.42
CA GLN A 73 3.80 4.76 4.07
C GLN A 73 3.67 4.97 2.55
N GLU A 74 4.77 4.90 1.80
CA GLU A 74 4.76 5.12 0.35
C GLU A 74 4.35 3.86 -0.41
N VAL A 75 3.59 4.04 -1.49
CA VAL A 75 3.17 2.91 -2.33
C VAL A 75 4.31 2.50 -3.25
N ILE A 76 4.73 1.24 -3.15
CA ILE A 76 5.68 0.62 -4.09
C ILE A 76 4.90 0.19 -5.33
N VAL A 77 5.27 0.75 -6.48
CA VAL A 77 4.60 0.50 -7.77
C VAL A 77 5.33 -0.51 -8.66
N GLY A 78 6.45 -1.04 -8.18
CA GLY A 78 7.15 -2.12 -8.86
C GLY A 78 8.52 -2.44 -8.28
N VAL A 79 9.10 -3.51 -8.79
CA VAL A 79 10.46 -3.95 -8.45
C VAL A 79 11.24 -4.25 -9.71
N SER A 80 12.47 -3.79 -9.79
CA SER A 80 13.39 -4.07 -10.90
C SER A 80 14.74 -4.52 -10.35
N GLY A 81 15.02 -5.83 -10.45
CA GLY A 81 16.17 -6.42 -9.76
C GLY A 81 16.10 -6.16 -8.25
N ALA A 82 17.13 -5.49 -7.71
CA ALA A 82 17.19 -5.09 -6.30
C ALA A 82 16.63 -3.67 -6.01
N ARG A 83 16.00 -3.02 -6.99
CA ARG A 83 15.47 -1.65 -6.85
C ARG A 83 13.96 -1.66 -6.65
N LEU A 84 13.51 -1.01 -5.58
CA LEU A 84 12.10 -0.67 -5.36
C LEU A 84 11.75 0.60 -6.14
N ILE A 85 10.64 0.58 -6.87
CA ILE A 85 10.07 1.74 -7.55
C ILE A 85 8.93 2.25 -6.68
N VAL A 86 9.09 3.46 -6.14
CA VAL A 86 8.13 4.10 -5.23
C VAL A 86 7.46 5.26 -5.93
N ASP A 87 6.16 5.41 -5.72
CA ASP A 87 5.42 6.60 -6.14
C ASP A 87 5.46 7.66 -5.02
N ASN A 88 6.17 8.76 -5.28
CA ASN A 88 6.36 9.85 -4.31
C ASN A 88 5.07 10.62 -4.01
N ASN A 89 4.01 10.46 -4.79
CA ASN A 89 2.74 11.16 -4.61
C ASN A 89 1.63 10.22 -4.10
N SER A 90 1.93 8.94 -3.91
CA SER A 90 0.99 7.96 -3.40
C SER A 90 1.41 7.45 -2.03
N ARG A 91 0.45 7.44 -1.10
CA ARG A 91 0.63 6.98 0.27
C ARG A 91 -0.45 5.97 0.64
N TRP A 92 -0.12 5.01 1.48
CA TRP A 92 -1.10 4.19 2.17
C TRP A 92 -1.82 5.01 3.23
N GLY A 93 -3.13 4.78 3.38
CA GLY A 93 -3.95 5.44 4.40
C GLY A 93 -3.68 4.95 5.83
N ALA A 94 -2.99 3.81 5.99
CA ALA A 94 -2.57 3.19 7.24
C ALA A 94 -1.38 2.25 6.97
N PRO A 95 -0.75 1.63 7.99
CA PRO A 95 0.23 0.57 7.76
C PRO A 95 -0.34 -0.53 6.85
N LEU A 96 0.45 -0.99 5.88
CA LEU A 96 -0.03 -1.91 4.86
C LEU A 96 -0.41 -3.26 5.48
N ALA A 97 0.33 -3.71 6.49
CA ALA A 97 0.03 -4.95 7.20
C ALA A 97 -1.39 -4.91 7.82
N ASP A 98 -1.74 -3.79 8.46
CA ASP A 98 -3.05 -3.60 9.06
C ASP A 98 -4.16 -3.53 8.00
N MET A 99 -3.89 -2.86 6.89
CA MET A 99 -4.83 -2.79 5.77
C MET A 99 -5.08 -4.16 5.15
N MET A 100 -4.04 -4.98 4.97
CA MET A 100 -4.17 -6.36 4.48
C MET A 100 -4.95 -7.22 5.47
N ARG A 101 -4.64 -7.13 6.78
CA ARG A 101 -5.36 -7.86 7.84
C ARG A 101 -6.84 -7.51 7.84
N ARG A 102 -7.18 -6.22 7.76
CA ARG A 102 -8.59 -5.76 7.70
C ARG A 102 -9.29 -6.23 6.44
N SER A 103 -8.68 -6.03 5.27
CA SER A 103 -9.28 -6.45 3.99
C SER A 103 -9.54 -7.95 3.97
N LEU A 104 -8.54 -8.76 4.36
CA LEU A 104 -8.65 -10.21 4.37
C LEU A 104 -9.70 -10.70 5.38
N ALA A 105 -9.81 -10.05 6.55
CA ALA A 105 -10.86 -10.37 7.52
C ALA A 105 -12.26 -10.11 6.94
N GLN A 106 -12.47 -9.00 6.23
CA GLN A 106 -13.74 -8.71 5.57
C GLN A 106 -14.02 -9.70 4.43
N ASP A 107 -13.00 -10.08 3.66
CA ASP A 107 -13.13 -11.07 2.60
C ASP A 107 -13.54 -12.45 3.13
N LEU A 108 -12.93 -12.89 4.24
CA LEU A 108 -13.25 -14.16 4.89
C LEU A 108 -14.63 -14.14 5.54
N LEU A 109 -15.05 -13.02 6.13
CA LEU A 109 -16.38 -12.86 6.70
C LEU A 109 -17.48 -13.05 5.64
N GLN A 110 -17.23 -12.64 4.39
CA GLN A 110 -18.16 -12.81 3.27
C GLN A 110 -18.14 -14.21 2.65
N ARG A 111 -17.04 -14.97 2.85
CA ARG A 111 -16.80 -16.29 2.22
C ARG A 111 -17.19 -17.46 3.09
N LEU A 112 -17.08 -17.30 4.41
CA LEU A 112 -17.33 -18.34 5.37
C LEU A 112 -18.80 -18.33 5.84
N PRO A 113 -19.35 -19.47 6.27
CA PRO A 113 -20.68 -19.52 6.86
C PRO A 113 -20.85 -18.55 8.02
N SER A 114 -22.06 -18.02 8.20
CA SER A 114 -22.37 -17.11 9.31
C SER A 114 -21.96 -17.69 10.66
N GLY A 115 -21.17 -16.93 11.42
CA GLY A 115 -20.65 -17.35 12.74
C GLY A 115 -19.40 -18.23 12.69
N ALA A 116 -18.94 -18.67 11.51
CA ALA A 116 -17.69 -19.42 11.37
C ALA A 116 -16.43 -18.54 11.40
N PHE A 117 -16.54 -17.26 11.01
CA PHE A 117 -15.43 -16.32 11.12
C PHE A 117 -15.53 -15.49 12.40
N VAL A 118 -14.46 -15.51 13.20
CA VAL A 118 -14.30 -14.66 14.38
C VAL A 118 -13.46 -13.45 13.98
N LEU A 119 -13.95 -12.25 14.29
CA LEU A 119 -13.26 -11.02 13.95
C LEU A 119 -11.86 -10.96 14.59
N PRO A 120 -10.89 -10.30 13.94
CA PRO A 120 -9.62 -9.97 14.56
C PRO A 120 -9.83 -9.30 15.93
N ASP A 121 -9.05 -9.69 16.93
CA ASP A 121 -9.02 -9.12 18.29
C ASP A 121 -10.30 -9.35 19.13
N ALA A 122 -11.33 -9.99 18.58
CA ALA A 122 -12.49 -10.44 19.35
C ALA A 122 -12.15 -11.66 20.23
N PRO A 123 -12.84 -11.85 21.38
CA PRO A 123 -12.70 -13.07 22.19
C PRO A 123 -13.04 -14.31 21.36
N ALA A 124 -12.11 -15.26 21.29
CA ALA A 124 -12.28 -16.51 20.55
C ALA A 124 -13.02 -17.54 21.41
N PRO A 125 -14.14 -18.12 20.93
CA PRO A 125 -14.75 -19.28 21.57
C PRO A 125 -13.81 -20.48 21.68
N GLY A 126 -14.15 -21.43 22.55
CA GLY A 126 -13.42 -22.70 22.63
C GLY A 126 -13.45 -23.44 21.29
N GLY A 127 -12.31 -23.98 20.86
CA GLY A 127 -12.18 -24.71 19.60
C GLY A 127 -12.00 -23.83 18.35
N THR A 128 -11.83 -22.51 18.49
CA THR A 128 -11.45 -21.63 17.39
C THR A 128 -10.04 -21.95 16.88
N ARG A 129 -9.92 -22.13 15.57
CA ARG A 129 -8.65 -22.26 14.86
C ARG A 129 -8.03 -20.88 14.66
N SER A 130 -6.74 -20.76 14.93
CA SER A 130 -5.96 -19.55 14.63
C SER A 130 -5.44 -19.62 13.20
N LEU A 131 -5.72 -18.58 12.41
CA LEU A 131 -5.20 -18.37 11.07
C LEU A 131 -4.04 -17.38 11.13
N VAL A 132 -2.88 -17.81 10.67
CA VAL A 132 -1.68 -16.99 10.46
C VAL A 132 -1.42 -16.92 8.96
N VAL A 133 -1.31 -15.70 8.43
CA VAL A 133 -1.00 -15.47 7.01
C VAL A 133 0.34 -14.76 6.91
N THR A 134 1.19 -15.19 5.99
CA THR A 134 2.47 -14.55 5.69
C THR A 134 2.52 -14.24 4.21
N VAL A 135 2.57 -12.96 3.86
CA VAL A 135 2.90 -12.51 2.52
C VAL A 135 4.42 -12.58 2.38
N LEU A 136 4.89 -13.32 1.39
CA LEU A 136 6.30 -13.49 1.08
C LEU A 136 6.76 -12.43 0.07
N GLN A 137 5.87 -12.06 -0.85
CA GLN A 137 6.12 -11.10 -1.90
C GLN A 137 4.81 -10.47 -2.36
N ALA A 138 4.81 -9.18 -2.63
CA ALA A 138 3.74 -8.50 -3.36
C ALA A 138 4.35 -7.37 -4.19
N ASN A 139 4.53 -7.59 -5.50
CA ASN A 139 5.11 -6.61 -6.40
C ASN A 139 4.54 -6.70 -7.81
N THR A 140 4.71 -5.61 -8.55
CA THR A 140 4.42 -5.53 -9.98
C THR A 140 5.75 -5.56 -10.75
N ASP A 141 5.83 -6.39 -11.77
CA ASP A 141 6.99 -6.47 -12.65
C ASP A 141 6.93 -5.45 -13.81
N ALA A 142 7.92 -5.51 -14.70
CA ALA A 142 7.99 -4.66 -15.88
C ALA A 142 6.85 -4.94 -16.89
N ASP A 143 6.37 -6.18 -16.93
CA ASP A 143 5.29 -6.66 -17.80
C ASP A 143 3.90 -6.33 -17.25
N LYS A 144 3.83 -5.54 -16.17
CA LYS A 144 2.61 -5.11 -15.50
C LYS A 144 1.81 -6.27 -14.95
N VAL A 145 2.49 -7.32 -14.50
CA VAL A 145 1.90 -8.42 -13.75
C VAL A 145 2.21 -8.21 -12.28
N MET A 146 1.14 -8.05 -11.48
CA MET A 146 1.25 -8.07 -10.05
C MET A 146 1.25 -9.51 -9.55
N THR A 147 2.30 -9.90 -8.82
CA THR A 147 2.45 -11.21 -8.19
C THR A 147 2.37 -11.08 -6.69
N VAL A 148 1.51 -11.87 -6.07
CA VAL A 148 1.44 -12.06 -4.61
C VAL A 148 1.77 -13.50 -4.29
N GLN A 149 2.84 -13.70 -3.52
CA GLN A 149 3.17 -14.99 -2.93
C GLN A 149 2.82 -14.94 -1.45
N ALA A 150 2.07 -15.94 -0.98
CA ALA A 150 1.66 -16.01 0.40
C ALA A 150 1.62 -17.45 0.89
N SER A 151 1.78 -17.61 2.19
CA SER A 151 1.51 -18.85 2.91
C SER A 151 0.51 -18.62 4.02
N TRP A 152 -0.23 -19.65 4.39
CA TRP A 152 -1.07 -19.61 5.57
C TRP A 152 -1.04 -20.93 6.33
N THR A 153 -1.24 -20.81 7.63
CA THR A 153 -1.27 -21.93 8.56
C THR A 153 -2.51 -21.78 9.43
N MET A 154 -3.26 -22.87 9.59
CA MET A 154 -4.36 -22.95 10.54
C MET A 154 -3.95 -23.87 11.69
N THR A 155 -4.07 -23.39 12.92
CA THR A 155 -3.67 -24.16 14.11
C THR A 155 -4.84 -24.32 15.07
N GLU A 156 -4.98 -25.50 15.67
CA GLU A 156 -6.00 -25.80 16.69
C GLU A 156 -5.61 -25.26 18.08
N GLY A 157 -5.14 -24.01 18.12
CA GLY A 157 -4.58 -23.35 19.31
C GLY A 157 -3.04 -23.37 19.38
N PRO A 158 -2.45 -22.71 20.39
CA PRO A 158 -1.01 -22.44 20.45
C PRO A 158 -0.12 -23.70 20.42
N ASN A 159 -0.63 -24.82 20.96
CA ASN A 159 0.13 -26.06 21.18
C ASN A 159 -0.19 -27.20 20.19
N ALA A 160 -0.87 -26.91 19.07
CA ALA A 160 -1.20 -27.95 18.08
C ALA A 160 0.07 -28.47 17.36
N ALA A 161 0.32 -29.77 17.47
CA ALA A 161 1.56 -30.43 17.06
C ALA A 161 1.70 -30.66 15.54
N GLN A 162 0.62 -30.56 14.77
CA GLN A 162 0.69 -30.60 13.31
C GLN A 162 0.11 -29.32 12.70
N ARG A 163 0.97 -28.60 12.00
CA ARG A 163 0.67 -27.35 11.31
C ARG A 163 0.80 -27.57 9.82
N ALA A 164 -0.31 -27.83 9.13
CA ALA A 164 -0.31 -27.83 7.68
C ALA A 164 -0.15 -26.38 7.20
N THR A 165 0.97 -26.09 6.56
CA THR A 165 1.20 -24.79 5.91
C THR A 165 0.92 -24.93 4.43
N GLN A 166 0.06 -24.07 3.92
CA GLN A 166 -0.29 -23.99 2.51
C GLN A 166 0.42 -22.80 1.88
N PHE A 167 0.64 -22.88 0.57
CA PHE A 167 1.31 -21.83 -0.22
C PHE A 167 0.48 -21.52 -1.46
N ALA A 168 0.46 -20.26 -1.86
CA ALA A 168 -0.12 -19.82 -3.12
C ALA A 168 0.74 -18.74 -3.77
N THR A 169 0.83 -18.82 -5.10
CA THR A 169 1.30 -17.73 -5.96
C THR A 169 0.13 -17.28 -6.80
N LEU A 170 -0.27 -16.02 -6.64
CA LEU A 170 -1.42 -15.42 -7.30
C LEU A 170 -0.94 -14.28 -8.19
N THR A 171 -1.46 -14.20 -9.42
CA THR A 171 -1.07 -13.16 -10.38
C THR A 171 -2.28 -12.41 -10.92
N SER A 172 -2.12 -11.11 -11.15
CA SER A 172 -3.12 -10.25 -11.79
C SER A 172 -2.43 -9.32 -12.77
N THR A 173 -2.98 -9.19 -13.97
CA THR A 173 -2.59 -8.12 -14.88
C THR A 173 -3.02 -6.77 -14.31
N VAL A 174 -2.13 -5.80 -14.41
CA VAL A 174 -2.31 -4.39 -14.04
C VAL A 174 -2.41 -3.64 -15.36
N GLY A 175 -3.61 -3.18 -15.74
CA GLY A 175 -3.86 -2.66 -17.08
C GLY A 175 -3.04 -1.40 -17.39
N THR A 176 -3.33 -0.31 -16.68
CA THR A 176 -2.52 0.92 -16.71
C THR A 176 -1.46 0.84 -15.62
N ALA A 177 -0.29 1.45 -15.84
CA ALA A 177 0.78 1.47 -14.82
C ALA A 177 0.53 2.51 -13.72
N ASP A 178 -0.73 2.79 -13.38
CA ASP A 178 -1.07 3.76 -12.34
C ASP A 178 -1.23 3.08 -10.97
N THR A 179 -1.02 3.86 -9.90
CA THR A 179 -1.04 3.35 -8.54
C THR A 179 -2.42 2.80 -8.15
N ALA A 180 -3.51 3.40 -8.65
CA ALA A 180 -4.88 2.99 -8.34
C ALA A 180 -5.20 1.58 -8.87
N THR A 181 -4.82 1.27 -10.11
CA THR A 181 -5.04 -0.05 -10.71
C THR A 181 -4.16 -1.12 -10.07
N GLN A 182 -2.94 -0.79 -9.64
CA GLN A 182 -2.13 -1.72 -8.85
C GLN A 182 -2.76 -2.01 -7.49
N VAL A 183 -3.24 -0.99 -6.77
CA VAL A 183 -3.94 -1.17 -5.48
C VAL A 183 -5.20 -2.03 -5.65
N ALA A 184 -5.94 -1.82 -6.75
CA ALA A 184 -7.10 -2.65 -7.10
C ALA A 184 -6.70 -4.10 -7.46
N ALA A 185 -5.56 -4.31 -8.13
CA ALA A 185 -5.02 -5.64 -8.38
C ALA A 185 -4.62 -6.35 -7.08
N LEU A 186 -3.99 -5.64 -6.14
CA LEU A 186 -3.66 -6.18 -4.82
C LEU A 186 -4.93 -6.60 -4.05
N SER A 187 -5.95 -5.74 -4.05
CA SER A 187 -7.24 -6.04 -3.39
C SER A 187 -7.88 -7.31 -3.98
N ARG A 188 -7.86 -7.48 -5.31
CA ARG A 188 -8.35 -8.70 -5.99
C ARG A 188 -7.52 -9.94 -5.65
N LEU A 189 -6.20 -9.79 -5.55
CA LEU A 189 -5.29 -10.88 -5.17
C LEU A 189 -5.54 -11.33 -3.73
N LEU A 190 -5.78 -10.40 -2.80
CA LEU A 190 -6.18 -10.72 -1.43
C LEU A 190 -7.54 -11.42 -1.37
N GLY A 191 -8.52 -10.98 -2.17
CA GLY A 191 -9.81 -11.67 -2.28
C GLY A 191 -9.67 -13.12 -2.76
N ARG A 192 -8.79 -13.39 -3.74
CA ARG A 192 -8.49 -14.76 -4.20
C ARG A 192 -7.72 -15.57 -3.18
N LEU A 193 -6.82 -14.95 -2.41
CA LEU A 193 -6.18 -15.61 -1.28
C LEU A 193 -7.23 -16.01 -0.22
N ALA A 194 -8.22 -15.14 0.02
CA ALA A 194 -9.34 -15.46 0.91
C ALA A 194 -10.18 -16.63 0.39
N ASP A 195 -10.39 -16.75 -0.93
CA ASP A 195 -11.07 -17.92 -1.53
C ASP A 195 -10.31 -19.22 -1.22
N LEU A 196 -8.99 -19.23 -1.39
CA LEU A 196 -8.15 -20.40 -1.10
C LEU A 196 -8.14 -20.76 0.38
N ILE A 197 -8.03 -19.76 1.25
CA ILE A 197 -8.09 -19.94 2.70
C ILE A 197 -9.45 -20.53 3.09
N ALA A 198 -10.55 -19.95 2.59
CA ALA A 198 -11.90 -20.42 2.89
C ALA A 198 -12.13 -21.86 2.42
N ALA A 199 -11.66 -22.23 1.23
CA ALA A 199 -11.72 -23.59 0.72
C ALA A 199 -10.94 -24.58 1.61
N SER A 200 -9.75 -24.19 2.08
CA SER A 200 -8.94 -25.01 3.00
C SER A 200 -9.50 -25.10 4.43
N ALA A 201 -10.45 -24.23 4.79
CA ALA A 201 -11.06 -24.20 6.11
C ALA A 201 -12.22 -25.20 6.27
N VAL A 202 -12.75 -25.73 5.17
CA VAL A 202 -13.84 -26.71 5.19
C VAL A 202 -13.37 -28.00 5.85
N ASP A 203 -14.13 -28.45 6.85
CA ASP A 203 -13.87 -29.75 7.47
C ASP A 203 -14.20 -30.86 6.46
N GLN A 204 -13.27 -31.81 6.29
CA GLN A 204 -13.45 -32.98 5.40
C GLN A 204 -14.39 -34.03 6.00
#